data_AF-A0A353HAB6-F1
#
_entry.id   AF-A0A353HAB6-F1
#
_cell.length_a   1.000
_cell.length_b   1.000
_cell.length_c   1.000
_cell.angle_alpha   90.00
_cell.angle_beta   90.00
_cell.angle_gamma   90.00
#
_symmetry.space_group_name_H-M   'P 1'
#
loop_
_entity.id
_entity.type
_entity.pdbx_description
1 polymer ?
#
loop_
_entity_poly.entity_id
_entity_poly.type
_entity_poly.pdbx_seq_one_letter_code
_entity_poly.pdbx_strand_id
1 'polypeptide(L)' 'NDETCFEYWGKVGTDCNVCMKVCPWSHARTFPHRLIVAMISRNHLARRIFSIMDDIFYGKKPKPKVAPVWANFGKK' A
#
# COMPACT_ATOMS: atom_id res chain seq x y z
N ASN A 1 14.84 -8.73 1.67
CA ASN A 1 16.16 -8.55 1.06
C ASN A 1 16.26 -7.12 0.56
N ASP A 2 17.21 -6.36 1.09
CA ASP A 2 17.41 -4.92 0.84
C ASP A 2 18.08 -4.67 -0.51
N GLU A 3 19.03 -5.51 -0.91
CA GLU A 3 19.72 -5.41 -2.21
C GLU A 3 18.73 -5.46 -3.38
N THR A 4 17.74 -6.37 -3.33
CA THR A 4 16.70 -6.48 -4.36
C THR A 4 15.75 -5.28 -4.38
N CYS A 5 15.55 -4.63 -3.23
CA CYS A 5 14.73 -3.43 -3.14
C CYS A 5 15.44 -2.26 -3.80
N PHE A 6 16.74 -2.11 -3.53
CA PHE A 6 17.58 -1.08 -4.13
C PHE A 6 17.73 -1.26 -5.64
N GLU A 7 17.93 -2.49 -6.11
CA GLU A 7 17.98 -2.80 -7.55
C GLU A 7 16.65 -2.44 -8.25
N TYR A 8 15.51 -2.78 -7.63
CA TYR A 8 14.20 -2.41 -8.17
C TYR A 8 13.97 -0.90 -8.18
N TRP A 9 14.42 -0.19 -7.14
CA TRP A 9 14.36 1.27 -7.08
C TRP A 9 15.12 1.92 -8.24
N GLY A 10 16.34 1.43 -8.54
CA GLY A 10 17.11 1.87 -9.70
C GLY A 10 16.43 1.59 -11.04
N LYS A 11 15.74 0.46 -11.18
CA LYS A 11 14.99 0.11 -12.41
C LYS A 11 13.77 1.00 -12.67
N VAL A 12 13.06 1.38 -11.61
CA VAL A 12 11.84 2.20 -11.71
C VAL A 12 12.17 3.70 -11.83
N GLY A 13 13.37 4.11 -11.40
CA GLY A 13 13.87 5.48 -11.53
C GLY A 13 13.13 6.52 -10.67
N THR A 14 12.22 6.06 -9.81
CA THR A 14 11.43 6.86 -8.86
C THR A 14 11.22 6.04 -7.58
N ASP A 15 10.86 6.69 -6.48
CA ASP A 15 10.62 6.00 -5.21
C ASP A 15 9.51 4.93 -5.35
N CYS A 16 9.89 3.67 -5.17
CA CYS A 16 8.99 2.53 -5.31
C CYS A 16 7.82 2.60 -4.32
N ASN A 17 8.12 2.69 -3.01
CA ASN A 17 7.15 2.82 -1.90
C ASN A 17 5.94 1.86 -1.93
N VAL A 18 6.03 0.74 -2.66
CA VAL A 18 4.94 -0.24 -2.80
C VAL A 18 4.62 -0.88 -1.46
N CYS A 19 5.65 -1.17 -0.65
CA CYS A 19 5.49 -1.74 0.69
C CYS A 19 4.63 -0.86 1.63
N MET A 20 4.86 0.47 1.61
CA MET A 20 4.07 1.41 2.39
C MET A 20 2.64 1.48 1.88
N LYS A 21 2.45 1.44 0.55
CA LYS A 21 1.12 1.49 -0.07
C LYS A 21 0.23 0.28 0.30
N VAL A 22 0.78 -0.92 0.30
CA VAL A 22 0.04 -2.15 0.65
C VAL A 22 -0.09 -2.35 2.16
N CYS A 23 0.56 -1.53 2.97
CA CYS A 23 0.53 -1.71 4.42
C CYS A 23 -0.87 -1.40 4.96
N PRO A 24 -1.56 -2.36 5.63
CA PRO A 24 -2.86 -2.14 6.25
C PRO A 24 -2.88 -0.96 7.23
N TRP A 25 -1.74 -0.70 7.87
CA TRP A 25 -1.56 0.35 8.87
C TRP A 25 -1.32 1.74 8.27
N SER A 26 -0.88 1.81 7.00
CA SER A 26 -0.63 3.07 6.30
C SER A 26 -1.90 3.67 5.68
N HIS A 27 -3.01 2.95 5.71
CA HIS A 27 -4.29 3.43 5.19
C HIS A 27 -4.83 4.60 6.04
N ALA A 28 -5.67 5.42 5.42
CA ALA A 28 -6.24 6.61 6.08
C ALA A 28 -7.00 6.22 7.36
N ARG A 29 -6.68 6.88 8.48
CA ARG A 29 -7.28 6.63 9.81
C ARG A 29 -8.70 7.20 9.94
N THR A 30 -9.61 6.73 9.09
CA THR A 30 -11.05 7.01 9.19
C THR A 30 -11.66 6.26 10.38
N PHE A 31 -12.86 6.67 10.81
CA PHE A 31 -13.59 6.01 11.88
C PHE A 31 -13.71 4.48 11.71
N PRO A 32 -14.15 3.95 10.54
CA PRO A 32 -14.20 2.50 10.34
C PRO A 32 -12.81 1.84 10.37
N HIS A 33 -11.78 2.49 9.83
CA HIS A 33 -10.41 1.94 9.86
C HIS A 33 -9.87 1.80 11.28
N ARG A 34 -10.12 2.78 12.16
CA ARG A 34 -9.70 2.72 13.57
C ARG A 34 -10.36 1.57 14.33
N LEU A 35 -11.65 1.32 14.08
CA LEU A 35 -12.38 0.20 14.69
C LEU A 35 -11.80 -1.15 14.26
N ILE A 36 -11.55 -1.29 12.96
CA ILE A 36 -10.94 -2.48 12.36
C ILE A 36 -9.55 -2.74 12.97
N VAL A 37 -8.71 -1.71 13.04
CA VAL A 37 -7.37 -1.80 13.65
C VAL A 37 -7.45 -2.24 15.13
N ALA A 38 -8.39 -1.68 15.90
CA ALA A 38 -8.59 -2.08 17.29
C ALA A 38 -8.98 -3.57 17.41
N MET A 39 -9.85 -4.06 16.51
CA MET A 39 -10.24 -5.48 16.48
C MET A 39 -9.08 -6.41 16.07
N ILE A 40 -8.30 -6.03 15.06
CA ILE A 40 -7.15 -6.79 14.56
C ILE A 40 -6.04 -6.90 15.61
N SER A 41 -5.79 -5.82 16.36
CA SER A 41 -4.74 -5.80 17.38
C SER A 41 -4.96 -6.85 18.49
N ARG A 42 -6.22 -7.17 18.79
CA ARG A 42 -6.60 -8.06 19.90
C ARG A 42 -6.85 -9.51 19.49
N ASN A 43 -7.17 -9.77 18.21
CA ASN A 43 -7.58 -11.10 17.75
C ASN A 43 -6.72 -11.60 16.58
N HIS A 44 -6.15 -12.80 16.72
CA HIS A 44 -5.33 -13.44 15.67
C HIS A 44 -6.16 -13.86 14.45
N LEU A 45 -7.40 -14.29 14.63
CA LEU A 45 -8.27 -14.68 13.51
C LEU A 45 -8.64 -13.47 12.65
N ALA A 46 -8.88 -12.32 13.30
CA ALA A 46 -9.17 -11.07 12.62
C ALA A 46 -8.02 -10.60 11.71
N ARG A 47 -6.75 -10.84 12.10
CA ARG A 47 -5.58 -10.54 11.26
C ARG A 47 -5.61 -11.32 9.94
N ARG A 48 -5.96 -12.61 9.98
CA ARG A 48 -5.98 -13.48 8.80
C ARG A 48 -7.12 -13.12 7.85
N ILE A 49 -8.31 -12.89 8.39
CA ILE A 49 -9.47 -12.44 7.61
C ILE A 49 -9.18 -11.09 6.95
N PHE A 50 -8.58 -10.16 7.70
CA PHE A 50 -8.30 -8.83 7.18
C PHE A 50 -7.26 -8.84 6.06
N SER A 51 -6.20 -9.65 6.17
CA SER A 51 -5.22 -9.78 5.08
C SER A 51 -5.87 -10.25 3.77
N ILE A 52 -6.87 -11.14 3.85
CA ILE A 52 -7.61 -11.61 2.67
C ILE A 52 -8.53 -10.49 2.14
N MET A 53 -9.20 -9.77 3.03
CA MET A 53 -10.09 -8.68 2.66
C MET A 53 -9.33 -7.52 2.00
N ASP A 54 -8.13 -7.20 2.49
CA ASP A 54 -7.24 -6.18 1.93
C ASP A 54 -6.80 -6.56 0.50
N ASP A 55 -6.39 -7.82 0.30
CA ASP A 55 -6.05 -8.39 -1.01
C ASP A 55 -7.23 -8.33 -2.00
N ILE A 56 -8.47 -8.51 -1.52
CA ILE A 56 -9.68 -8.43 -2.35
C ILE A 56 -10.01 -6.98 -2.73
N PHE A 57 -9.88 -6.05 -1.78
CA PHE A 57 -10.34 -4.67 -1.97
C PHE A 57 -9.33 -3.82 -2.76
N TYR A 58 -8.03 -3.95 -2.45
CA TYR A 58 -6.97 -3.16 -3.07
C TYR A 58 -6.19 -3.92 -4.15
N GLY A 59 -6.38 -5.24 -4.21
CA GLY A 59 -5.68 -6.13 -5.14
C GLY A 59 -4.26 -6.42 -4.68
N LYS A 60 -3.80 -7.66 -4.91
CA LYS A 60 -2.42 -8.09 -4.61
C LYS A 60 -1.32 -7.27 -5.29
N LYS A 61 -1.65 -6.57 -6.37
CA LYS A 61 -0.71 -5.75 -7.16
C LYS A 61 -1.36 -4.39 -7.43
N PRO A 62 -1.25 -3.43 -6.48
CA PRO A 62 -1.89 -2.13 -6.65
C PRO A 62 -1.26 -1.37 -7.82
N LYS A 63 -2.08 -0.88 -8.76
CA LYS A 63 -1.60 -0.09 -9.90
C LYS A 63 -0.91 1.20 -9.43
N PRO A 64 0.18 1.64 -10.08
CA PRO A 64 0.79 2.93 -9.78
C PRO A 64 -0.24 4.05 -9.96
N LYS A 65 -0.21 5.05 -9.07
CA LYS A 65 -1.06 6.24 -9.26
C LYS A 65 -0.53 7.02 -10.47
N VAL A 66 -1.43 7.60 -11.24
CA VAL A 66 -1.05 8.56 -12.29
C VAL A 66 -0.27 9.71 -11.67
N ALA A 67 0.75 10.18 -12.39
CA ALA A 67 1.48 11.36 -11.98
C ALA A 67 0.50 12.53 -11.81
N PRO A 68 0.60 13.31 -10.72
CA PRO A 68 -0.24 14.48 -10.54
C PRO A 68 0.01 15.48 -11.67
N VAL A 69 -1.00 16.33 -11.96
CA VAL A 69 -0.96 17.27 -13.10
C VAL A 69 0.29 18.14 -13.10
N TRP A 70 0.75 18.56 -11.91
CA TRP A 70 1.97 19.37 -11.75
C TRP A 70 3.28 18.62 -12.04
N ALA A 71 3.29 17.28 -11.96
CA ALA A 71 4.46 16.43 -12.23
C ALA A 71 4.42 15.79 -13.63
N ASN A 72 3.40 16.12 -14.43
CA ASN A 72 3.22 15.53 -15.75
C ASN A 72 4.03 16.32 -16.78
N PHE A 73 5.31 15.99 -16.92
CA PHE A 73 6.25 16.65 -17.85
C PHE A 73 5.97 16.38 -19.35
N GLY A 74 4.84 15.75 -19.69
CA GLY A 74 4.58 15.15 -21.00
C GLY A 74 3.41 15.70 -21.82
N LYS A 75 2.80 16.83 -21.48
CA LYS A 75 1.79 17.48 -22.35
C LYS A 75 2.19 18.91 -22.66
N LYS A 76 2.90 19.09 -23.79
CA LYS A 76 2.74 20.30 -24.59
C LYS A 76 1.39 20.25 -25.29
#